data_AF-A0A9R1QPY0-F1
#
_entry.id   AF-A0A9R1QPY0-F1
#
_cell.length_a   1.000
_cell.length_b   1.000
_cell.length_c   1.000
_cell.angle_alpha   90.00
_cell.angle_beta   90.00
_cell.angle_gamma   90.00
#
_symmetry.space_group_name_H-M   'P 1'
#
loop_
_entity.id
_entity.type
_entity.pdbx_description
1 polymer ?
#
loop_
_entity_poly.entity_id
_entity_poly.type
_entity_poly.pdbx_seq_one_letter_code
_entity_poly.pdbx_strand_id
1 'polypeptide(L)'
;MGPKLASLLAVLAAVYLAVAATAVDDAPLPRLPHQDIPAVFAFGDSTLDTGNNNVLPTMVRADHAPYGREFPGGAPTGRFSDGKLLTDYLVEVLGIKELLPAYRSGAANLTVADLSTGVCFASAGSGLDDATATNAGVATFGSQLADFKQLLGKIGARKAGEVVKKSVFLVSAATNDMMMNYYMLPSGRSKYTLEQYHDLLIGNLRSYIQAMYDLGARRMLVAGLPPVGCLPLQLTMAELQQPPRPQGCIAEQNAAAECYNAKLQRMLAEFQAGSPGARAVYADIYSPLKDMVDHPDKYGFVEASKGCCGTGLLEMGPLCTDMVPTCATPSKYMFWDSVHPTQATYRAVAEHFERTNIIRFDN
;
A
#
# COMPACT_ATOMS: atom_id res chain seq x y z
N MET A 1 25.74 48.33 -11.72
CA MET A 1 25.66 47.16 -10.82
C MET A 1 27.07 46.66 -10.56
N GLY A 2 27.51 46.65 -9.31
CA GLY A 2 28.90 46.31 -8.98
C GLY A 2 29.22 44.82 -9.19
N PRO A 3 30.50 44.46 -9.39
CA PRO A 3 30.94 43.08 -9.66
C PRO A 3 30.49 42.08 -8.57
N LYS A 4 30.33 42.54 -7.32
CA LYS A 4 29.83 41.72 -6.21
C LYS A 4 28.35 41.31 -6.34
N LEU A 5 27.51 42.14 -6.97
CA LEU A 5 26.07 41.84 -7.14
C LEU A 5 25.86 40.83 -8.27
N ALA A 6 26.69 40.89 -9.32
CA ALA A 6 26.70 39.91 -10.41
C ALA A 6 27.18 38.53 -9.92
N SER A 7 28.19 38.47 -9.06
CA SER A 7 28.65 37.21 -8.44
C SER A 7 27.60 36.61 -7.51
N LEU A 8 26.86 37.42 -6.75
CA LEU A 8 25.79 36.93 -5.87
C LEU A 8 24.62 36.36 -6.68
N LEU A 9 24.22 37.01 -7.77
CA LEU A 9 23.18 36.52 -8.67
C LEU A 9 23.61 35.25 -9.42
N ALA A 10 24.88 35.14 -9.82
CA ALA A 10 25.40 33.92 -10.45
C ALA A 10 25.47 32.74 -9.48
N VAL A 11 25.85 32.97 -8.22
CA VAL A 11 25.81 31.94 -7.17
C VAL A 11 24.38 31.55 -6.85
N LEU A 12 23.45 32.51 -6.75
CA LEU A 12 22.03 32.21 -6.53
C LEU A 12 21.42 31.44 -7.71
N ALA A 13 21.77 31.77 -8.95
CA ALA A 13 21.33 31.02 -10.14
C ALA A 13 21.95 29.62 -10.23
N ALA A 14 23.23 29.46 -9.85
CA ALA A 14 23.90 28.17 -9.77
C ALA A 14 23.33 27.30 -8.64
N VAL A 15 22.95 27.89 -7.51
CA VAL A 15 22.21 27.22 -6.43
C VAL A 15 20.79 26.88 -6.91
N TYR A 16 20.11 27.75 -7.65
CA TYR A 16 18.79 27.47 -8.22
C TYR A 16 18.83 26.34 -9.27
N LEU A 17 19.92 26.24 -10.04
CA LEU A 17 20.16 25.16 -11.01
C LEU A 17 20.67 23.86 -10.36
N ALA A 18 21.35 23.94 -9.22
CA ALA A 18 21.72 22.76 -8.41
C ALA A 18 20.57 22.27 -7.53
N VAL A 19 19.59 23.13 -7.25
CA VAL A 19 18.32 22.83 -6.55
C VAL A 19 17.17 22.65 -7.55
N ALA A 20 17.45 22.66 -8.86
CA ALA A 20 16.60 21.96 -9.82
C ALA A 20 16.69 20.49 -9.41
N ALA A 21 15.69 20.11 -8.61
CA ALA A 21 15.58 18.82 -7.96
C ALA A 21 15.99 17.74 -8.97
N THR A 22 16.78 16.77 -8.51
CA THR A 22 16.58 15.43 -9.02
C THR A 22 15.10 15.12 -8.73
N ALA A 23 14.24 15.47 -9.68
CA ALA A 23 12.91 14.93 -9.78
C ALA A 23 13.14 13.43 -9.68
N VAL A 24 12.45 12.77 -8.76
CA VAL A 24 12.31 11.33 -8.86
C VAL A 24 11.73 11.14 -10.27
N ASP A 25 12.52 10.55 -11.15
CA ASP A 25 12.17 10.44 -12.55
C ASP A 25 10.89 9.61 -12.62
N ASP A 26 9.76 10.22 -13.01
CA ASP A 26 8.50 9.50 -13.25
C ASP A 26 8.59 8.61 -14.50
N ALA A 27 9.80 8.47 -15.08
CA ALA A 27 10.09 7.45 -16.06
C ALA A 27 9.55 6.08 -15.61
N PRO A 28 8.86 5.37 -16.53
CA PRO A 28 8.39 4.02 -16.31
C PRO A 28 9.49 3.10 -15.79
N LEU A 29 9.14 2.20 -14.87
CA LEU A 29 10.08 1.19 -14.42
C LEU A 29 10.39 0.20 -15.57
N PRO A 30 11.62 -0.31 -15.66
CA PRO A 30 12.00 -1.21 -16.75
C PRO A 30 11.16 -2.49 -16.69
N ARG A 31 10.52 -2.84 -17.82
CA ARG A 31 9.73 -4.08 -17.91
C ARG A 31 10.59 -5.31 -17.66
N LEU A 32 10.06 -6.26 -16.90
CA LEU A 32 10.70 -7.55 -16.72
C LEU A 32 10.60 -8.40 -18.00
N PRO A 33 11.71 -8.96 -18.51
CA PRO A 33 11.66 -9.84 -19.66
C PRO A 33 10.94 -11.16 -19.34
N HIS A 34 10.09 -11.62 -20.26
CA HIS A 34 9.49 -12.96 -20.29
C HIS A 34 8.83 -13.43 -18.98
N GLN A 35 7.77 -12.75 -18.53
CA GLN A 35 6.88 -13.23 -17.47
C GLN A 35 5.57 -13.77 -18.10
N ASP A 36 5.30 -15.07 -17.99
CA ASP A 36 4.00 -15.68 -18.33
C ASP A 36 2.95 -15.37 -17.23
N ILE A 37 2.74 -14.08 -16.92
CA ILE A 37 1.78 -13.59 -15.93
C ILE A 37 0.70 -12.79 -16.65
N PRO A 38 -0.53 -13.34 -16.82
CA PRO A 38 -1.58 -12.69 -17.60
C PRO A 38 -2.35 -11.62 -16.81
N ALA A 39 -2.31 -11.66 -15.47
CA ALA A 39 -3.07 -10.72 -14.64
C ALA A 39 -2.49 -10.57 -13.23
N VAL A 40 -2.83 -9.45 -12.60
CA VAL A 40 -2.63 -9.18 -11.17
C VAL A 40 -3.99 -8.93 -10.51
N PHE A 41 -4.28 -9.64 -9.43
CA PHE A 41 -5.45 -9.40 -8.59
C PHE A 41 -4.99 -8.91 -7.21
N ALA A 42 -5.45 -7.75 -6.78
CA ALA A 42 -5.04 -7.15 -5.51
C ALA A 42 -6.15 -7.19 -4.46
N PHE A 43 -5.82 -7.55 -3.22
CA PHE A 43 -6.73 -7.68 -2.08
C PHE A 43 -6.11 -7.03 -0.85
N GLY A 44 -6.90 -6.36 -0.03
CA GLY A 44 -6.34 -5.66 1.12
C GLY A 44 -7.03 -4.37 1.51
N ASP A 45 -6.20 -3.42 1.94
CA ASP A 45 -6.61 -2.13 2.46
C ASP A 45 -6.23 -0.94 1.56
N SER A 46 -6.12 0.26 2.14
CA SER A 46 -5.85 1.51 1.45
C SER A 46 -4.51 1.54 0.73
N THR A 47 -3.56 0.69 1.14
CA THR A 47 -2.24 0.60 0.50
C THR A 47 -2.32 0.03 -0.91
N LEU A 48 -3.41 -0.65 -1.27
CA LEU A 48 -3.66 -1.22 -2.60
C LEU A 48 -4.94 -0.71 -3.25
N ASP A 49 -5.83 -0.02 -2.52
CA ASP A 49 -7.13 0.45 -3.02
C ASP A 49 -6.97 1.47 -4.15
N THR A 50 -7.39 1.08 -5.36
CA THR A 50 -7.34 1.93 -6.55
C THR A 50 -8.65 2.68 -6.81
N GLY A 51 -9.53 2.75 -5.80
CA GLY A 51 -10.78 3.51 -5.82
C GLY A 51 -12.05 2.71 -5.56
N ASN A 52 -11.99 1.48 -5.01
CA ASN A 52 -13.18 0.70 -4.68
C ASN A 52 -14.09 1.36 -3.64
N ASN A 53 -13.53 2.18 -2.76
CA ASN A 53 -14.30 2.90 -1.75
C ASN A 53 -15.15 4.05 -2.32
N ASN A 54 -14.89 4.53 -3.54
CA ASN A 54 -15.59 5.69 -4.12
C ASN A 54 -17.11 5.47 -4.24
N VAL A 55 -17.54 4.23 -4.40
CA VAL A 55 -18.96 3.84 -4.52
C VAL A 55 -19.58 3.37 -3.20
N LEU A 56 -18.82 3.36 -2.10
CA LEU A 56 -19.31 2.95 -0.79
C LEU A 56 -19.83 4.16 0.00
N PRO A 57 -20.90 4.00 0.80
CA PRO A 57 -21.42 5.05 1.66
C PRO A 57 -20.53 5.23 2.91
N THR A 58 -19.26 5.60 2.72
CA THR A 58 -18.24 5.77 3.78
C THR A 58 -17.54 7.13 3.66
N MET A 59 -16.87 7.58 4.72
CA MET A 59 -15.94 8.71 4.67
C MET A 59 -14.50 8.29 4.33
N VAL A 60 -14.21 6.98 4.35
CA VAL A 60 -12.88 6.46 4.03
C VAL A 60 -12.69 6.47 2.52
N ARG A 61 -12.46 7.64 1.95
CA ARG A 61 -12.29 7.89 0.53
C ARG A 61 -11.09 8.81 0.28
N ALA A 62 -10.59 8.75 -0.95
CA ALA A 62 -9.48 9.55 -1.46
C ALA A 62 -9.75 9.99 -2.93
N ASP A 63 -11.03 10.06 -3.31
CA ASP A 63 -11.52 10.52 -4.62
C ASP A 63 -11.78 12.04 -4.63
N HIS A 64 -10.99 12.76 -3.84
CA HIS A 64 -10.98 14.21 -3.75
C HIS A 64 -9.54 14.72 -3.65
N ALA A 65 -9.34 15.98 -4.00
CA ALA A 65 -8.06 16.63 -3.83
C ALA A 65 -7.72 16.82 -2.33
N PRO A 66 -6.42 16.81 -1.95
CA PRO A 66 -5.26 16.85 -2.84
C PRO A 66 -4.77 15.50 -3.35
N TYR A 67 -5.46 14.38 -3.05
CA TYR A 67 -5.06 13.05 -3.53
C TYR A 67 -4.96 13.00 -5.06
N GLY A 68 -4.03 12.20 -5.57
CA GLY A 68 -3.81 12.07 -7.01
C GLY A 68 -3.14 13.28 -7.70
N ARG A 69 -2.56 14.23 -6.93
CA ARG A 69 -1.82 15.37 -7.49
C ARG A 69 -0.74 15.01 -8.51
N GLU A 70 0.03 13.95 -8.25
CA GLU A 70 1.07 13.40 -9.14
C GLU A 70 0.54 12.24 -10.00
N PHE A 71 -0.73 11.86 -9.85
CA PHE A 71 -1.34 10.86 -10.72
C PHE A 71 -1.46 11.39 -12.15
N PRO A 72 -1.46 10.55 -13.20
CA PRO A 72 -1.66 11.01 -14.57
C PRO A 72 -2.87 11.93 -14.71
N GLY A 73 -2.63 13.18 -15.12
CA GLY A 73 -3.65 14.23 -15.26
C GLY A 73 -4.08 14.92 -13.95
N GLY A 74 -3.41 14.67 -12.83
CA GLY A 74 -3.71 15.26 -11.52
C GLY A 74 -5.05 14.80 -10.93
N ALA A 75 -5.50 13.59 -11.27
CA ALA A 75 -6.85 13.12 -10.98
C ALA A 75 -6.93 12.33 -9.65
N PRO A 76 -7.83 12.71 -8.71
CA PRO A 76 -8.07 11.95 -7.49
C PRO A 76 -8.89 10.69 -7.79
N THR A 77 -8.24 9.55 -8.01
CA THR A 77 -8.93 8.31 -8.40
C THR A 77 -9.49 7.49 -7.23
N GLY A 78 -9.25 7.91 -5.97
CA GLY A 78 -9.49 7.07 -4.80
C GLY A 78 -8.27 6.28 -4.33
N ARG A 79 -7.08 6.54 -4.89
CA ARG A 79 -5.81 6.03 -4.38
C ARG A 79 -5.40 6.88 -3.18
N PHE A 80 -5.07 6.25 -2.06
CA PHE A 80 -4.63 6.94 -0.84
C PHE A 80 -3.16 7.35 -0.96
N SER A 81 -2.83 8.17 -1.96
CA SER A 81 -1.50 8.70 -2.22
C SER A 81 -1.61 9.98 -3.07
N ASP A 82 -0.50 10.69 -3.26
CA ASP A 82 -0.39 11.73 -4.27
C ASP A 82 -0.44 11.16 -5.69
N GLY A 83 -0.22 9.86 -5.90
CA GLY A 83 -0.23 9.27 -7.23
C GLY A 83 -0.43 7.76 -7.25
N LYS A 84 0.40 7.08 -8.05
CA LYS A 84 0.38 5.62 -8.25
C LYS A 84 0.66 4.87 -6.94
N LEU A 85 -0.02 3.73 -6.77
CA LEU A 85 0.25 2.77 -5.70
C LEU A 85 1.21 1.67 -6.18
N LEU A 86 1.66 0.82 -5.26
CA LEU A 86 2.47 -0.36 -5.58
C LEU A 86 1.81 -1.27 -6.64
N THR A 87 0.48 -1.37 -6.65
CA THR A 87 -0.28 -2.15 -7.64
C THR A 87 -0.07 -1.67 -9.07
N ASP A 88 0.05 -0.36 -9.28
CA ASP A 88 0.26 0.24 -10.60
C ASP A 88 1.66 -0.06 -11.12
N TYR A 89 2.67 0.14 -10.27
CA TYR A 89 4.04 -0.24 -10.60
C TYR A 89 4.16 -1.73 -10.90
N LEU A 90 3.48 -2.59 -10.14
CA LEU A 90 3.54 -4.04 -10.37
C LEU A 90 2.99 -4.43 -11.75
N VAL A 91 1.84 -3.90 -12.17
CA VAL A 91 1.30 -4.23 -13.50
C VAL A 91 2.09 -3.62 -14.65
N GLU A 92 2.70 -2.46 -14.43
CA GLU A 92 3.55 -1.77 -15.41
C GLU A 92 4.83 -2.55 -15.67
N VAL A 93 5.52 -2.96 -14.60
CA VAL A 93 6.75 -3.75 -14.62
C VAL A 93 6.55 -5.13 -15.23
N LEU A 94 5.39 -5.74 -14.96
CA LEU A 94 4.99 -7.01 -15.58
C LEU A 94 4.53 -6.84 -17.03
N GLY A 95 4.42 -5.61 -17.54
CA GLY A 95 3.99 -5.32 -18.91
C GLY A 95 2.53 -5.66 -19.20
N ILE A 96 1.68 -5.72 -18.17
CA ILE A 96 0.27 -6.13 -18.29
C ILE A 96 -0.60 -4.93 -18.71
N LYS A 97 -0.44 -3.80 -18.02
CA LYS A 97 -1.19 -2.56 -18.22
C LYS A 97 -0.51 -1.42 -17.47
N GLU A 98 -0.87 -0.17 -17.76
CA GLU A 98 -0.29 1.01 -17.10
C GLU A 98 -0.82 1.23 -15.68
N LEU A 99 -2.10 0.93 -15.44
CA LEU A 99 -2.78 1.17 -14.16
C LEU A 99 -3.68 -0.01 -13.82
N LEU A 100 -3.73 -0.40 -12.55
CA LEU A 100 -4.66 -1.42 -12.09
C LEU A 100 -6.02 -0.77 -11.78
N PRO A 101 -7.13 -1.18 -12.44
CA PRO A 101 -8.42 -0.58 -12.18
C PRO A 101 -9.09 -1.18 -10.93
N ALA A 102 -9.92 -0.37 -10.25
CA ALA A 102 -10.78 -0.84 -9.16
C ALA A 102 -11.94 -1.68 -9.72
N TYR A 103 -12.25 -2.81 -9.08
CA TYR A 103 -13.36 -3.66 -9.49
C TYR A 103 -14.72 -2.98 -9.32
N ARG A 104 -15.01 -2.41 -8.14
CA ARG A 104 -16.34 -1.87 -7.80
C ARG A 104 -16.65 -0.59 -8.56
N SER A 105 -15.79 0.41 -8.46
CA SER A 105 -15.98 1.70 -9.13
C SER A 105 -15.82 1.61 -10.64
N GLY A 106 -15.07 0.62 -11.13
CA GLY A 106 -14.96 0.29 -12.56
C GLY A 106 -16.05 -0.64 -13.08
N ALA A 107 -16.90 -1.24 -12.23
CA ALA A 107 -17.73 -2.40 -12.59
C ALA A 107 -18.65 -2.18 -13.80
N ALA A 108 -19.10 -0.93 -14.02
CA ALA A 108 -19.96 -0.56 -15.15
C ALA A 108 -19.21 -0.46 -16.49
N ASN A 109 -17.89 -0.20 -16.46
CA ASN A 109 -17.08 0.12 -17.63
C ASN A 109 -16.03 -0.94 -17.96
N LEU A 110 -15.74 -1.86 -17.03
CA LEU A 110 -14.74 -2.92 -17.23
C LEU A 110 -15.26 -4.00 -18.19
N THR A 111 -14.52 -4.21 -19.28
CA THR A 111 -14.78 -5.29 -20.22
C THR A 111 -14.27 -6.63 -19.70
N VAL A 112 -14.69 -7.74 -20.33
CA VAL A 112 -14.12 -9.07 -20.04
C VAL A 112 -12.60 -9.09 -20.23
N ALA A 113 -12.05 -8.30 -21.17
CA ALA A 113 -10.61 -8.21 -21.39
C ALA A 113 -9.90 -7.51 -20.21
N ASP A 114 -10.50 -6.45 -19.67
CA ASP A 114 -9.96 -5.75 -18.49
C ASP A 114 -9.97 -6.66 -17.26
N LEU A 115 -11.09 -7.35 -17.04
CA LEU A 115 -11.23 -8.33 -15.94
C LEU A 115 -10.24 -9.49 -16.09
N SER A 116 -9.97 -9.94 -17.32
CA SER A 116 -9.05 -11.04 -17.62
C SER A 116 -7.58 -10.69 -17.41
N THR A 117 -7.24 -9.39 -17.36
CA THR A 117 -5.89 -8.90 -17.11
C THR A 117 -5.70 -8.36 -15.69
N GLY A 118 -6.73 -8.52 -14.84
CA GLY A 118 -6.63 -8.25 -13.42
C GLY A 118 -7.18 -6.89 -12.98
N VAL A 119 -7.65 -6.85 -11.74
CA VAL A 119 -8.29 -5.70 -11.09
C VAL A 119 -7.92 -5.66 -9.60
N CYS A 120 -8.16 -4.53 -8.95
CA CYS A 120 -8.06 -4.39 -7.51
C CYS A 120 -9.41 -4.61 -6.82
N PHE A 121 -9.42 -5.43 -5.78
CA PHE A 121 -10.54 -5.65 -4.86
C PHE A 121 -10.32 -5.03 -3.47
N ALA A 122 -9.12 -4.51 -3.18
CA ALA A 122 -8.79 -3.89 -1.91
C ALA A 122 -9.75 -2.73 -1.58
N SER A 123 -10.01 -2.52 -0.30
CA SER A 123 -10.94 -1.51 0.21
C SER A 123 -10.28 -0.78 1.37
N ALA A 124 -10.08 0.53 1.23
CA ALA A 124 -9.45 1.33 2.26
C ALA A 124 -10.17 1.23 3.62
N GLY A 125 -9.40 1.15 4.71
CA GLY A 125 -9.90 0.91 6.07
C GLY A 125 -10.25 -0.56 6.37
N SER A 126 -10.14 -1.48 5.40
CA SER A 126 -10.33 -2.91 5.64
C SER A 126 -9.20 -3.51 6.46
N GLY A 127 -9.46 -4.68 7.04
CA GLY A 127 -8.53 -5.45 7.86
C GLY A 127 -8.80 -6.95 7.76
N LEU A 128 -8.00 -7.74 8.47
CA LEU A 128 -8.19 -9.18 8.61
C LEU A 128 -9.20 -9.53 9.72
N ASP A 129 -9.46 -8.61 10.65
CA ASP A 129 -10.59 -8.68 11.57
C ASP A 129 -11.77 -7.92 10.96
N ASP A 130 -12.91 -8.60 10.75
CA ASP A 130 -14.11 -7.99 10.19
C ASP A 130 -14.61 -6.81 11.05
N ALA A 131 -14.29 -6.76 12.34
CA ALA A 131 -14.58 -5.62 13.20
C ALA A 131 -13.87 -4.34 12.71
N THR A 132 -12.65 -4.46 12.19
CA THR A 132 -11.88 -3.33 11.65
C THR A 132 -12.64 -2.68 10.48
N ALA A 133 -13.05 -3.49 9.49
CA ALA A 133 -13.82 -3.00 8.35
C ALA A 133 -15.21 -2.47 8.76
N THR A 134 -15.86 -3.14 9.72
CA THR A 134 -17.18 -2.73 10.25
C THR A 134 -17.11 -1.36 10.92
N ASN A 135 -16.09 -1.11 11.74
CA ASN A 135 -15.89 0.18 12.42
C ASN A 135 -15.64 1.33 11.43
N ALA A 136 -15.01 1.04 10.29
CA ALA A 136 -14.78 2.00 9.21
C ALA A 136 -15.95 2.13 8.22
N GLY A 137 -16.94 1.23 8.27
CA GLY A 137 -18.06 1.20 7.33
C GLY A 137 -17.64 0.85 5.90
N VAL A 138 -16.68 -0.07 5.74
CA VAL A 138 -16.05 -0.42 4.44
C VAL A 138 -16.14 -1.92 4.15
N ALA A 139 -15.62 -2.37 3.00
CA ALA A 139 -15.70 -3.77 2.62
C ALA A 139 -14.80 -4.65 3.50
N THR A 140 -15.34 -5.75 4.03
CA THR A 140 -14.53 -6.79 4.69
C THR A 140 -13.65 -7.53 3.67
N PHE A 141 -12.56 -8.15 4.12
CA PHE A 141 -11.74 -9.00 3.25
C PHE A 141 -12.58 -10.13 2.61
N GLY A 142 -13.52 -10.71 3.36
CA GLY A 142 -14.49 -11.68 2.84
C GLY A 142 -15.36 -11.14 1.70
N SER A 143 -15.74 -9.86 1.75
CA SER A 143 -16.47 -9.19 0.66
C SER A 143 -15.62 -9.05 -0.60
N GLN A 144 -14.31 -8.80 -0.45
CA GLN A 144 -13.37 -8.74 -1.57
C GLN A 144 -13.23 -10.10 -2.27
N LEU A 145 -13.22 -11.20 -1.51
CA LEU A 145 -13.28 -12.56 -2.06
C LEU A 145 -14.60 -12.84 -2.78
N ALA A 146 -15.71 -12.33 -2.27
CA ALA A 146 -17.00 -12.44 -2.95
C ALA A 146 -17.01 -11.70 -4.30
N ASP A 147 -16.42 -10.51 -4.34
CA ASP A 147 -16.23 -9.74 -5.57
C ASP A 147 -15.35 -10.49 -6.59
N PHE A 148 -14.28 -11.14 -6.13
CA PHE A 148 -13.47 -12.00 -6.99
C PHE A 148 -14.26 -13.18 -7.56
N LYS A 149 -15.09 -13.87 -6.75
CA LYS A 149 -15.98 -14.93 -7.25
C LYS A 149 -16.95 -14.42 -8.32
N GLN A 150 -17.47 -13.20 -8.16
CA GLN A 150 -18.31 -12.57 -9.20
C GLN A 150 -17.53 -12.28 -10.48
N LEU A 151 -16.28 -11.80 -10.37
CA LEU A 151 -15.40 -11.61 -11.52
C LEU A 151 -15.20 -12.91 -12.29
N LEU A 152 -14.95 -14.03 -11.59
CA LEU A 152 -14.78 -15.34 -12.23
C LEU A 152 -16.03 -15.75 -13.03
N GLY A 153 -17.22 -15.45 -12.51
CA GLY A 153 -18.48 -15.65 -13.23
C GLY A 153 -18.58 -14.81 -14.50
N LYS A 154 -18.16 -13.54 -14.43
CA LYS A 154 -18.19 -12.60 -15.58
C LYS A 154 -17.23 -12.99 -16.70
N ILE A 155 -16.02 -13.45 -16.38
CA ILE A 155 -15.03 -13.88 -17.41
C ILE A 155 -15.29 -15.30 -17.93
N GLY A 156 -16.09 -16.10 -17.20
CA GLY A 156 -16.45 -17.46 -17.56
C GLY A 156 -15.41 -18.51 -17.17
N ALA A 157 -15.88 -19.72 -16.87
CA ALA A 157 -15.07 -20.79 -16.26
C ALA A 157 -13.81 -21.16 -17.06
N ARG A 158 -13.89 -21.23 -18.39
CA ARG A 158 -12.74 -21.54 -19.25
C ARG A 158 -11.64 -20.50 -19.12
N LYS A 159 -11.99 -19.22 -19.27
CA LYS A 159 -11.02 -18.10 -19.18
C LYS A 159 -10.47 -17.97 -17.76
N ALA A 160 -11.33 -18.13 -16.76
CA ALA A 160 -10.93 -18.16 -15.35
C ALA A 160 -9.86 -19.23 -15.10
N GLY A 161 -10.06 -20.47 -15.57
CA GLY A 161 -9.08 -21.55 -15.42
C GLY A 161 -7.73 -21.28 -16.11
N GLU A 162 -7.73 -20.58 -17.24
CA GLU A 162 -6.52 -20.18 -17.97
C GLU A 162 -5.74 -19.06 -17.26
N VAL A 163 -6.45 -18.06 -16.73
CA VAL A 163 -5.87 -16.83 -16.17
C VAL A 163 -5.41 -17.06 -14.74
N VAL A 164 -6.34 -17.46 -13.86
CA VAL A 164 -6.16 -17.44 -12.40
C VAL A 164 -4.93 -18.22 -11.93
N LYS A 165 -4.66 -19.38 -12.53
CA LYS A 165 -3.53 -20.24 -12.16
C LYS A 165 -2.16 -19.57 -12.42
N LYS A 166 -2.08 -18.70 -13.43
CA LYS A 166 -0.82 -18.04 -13.87
C LYS A 166 -0.69 -16.62 -13.31
N SER A 167 -1.79 -16.04 -12.86
CA SER A 167 -1.86 -14.68 -12.30
C SER A 167 -1.21 -14.56 -10.93
N VAL A 168 -0.79 -13.34 -10.61
CA VAL A 168 -0.29 -12.97 -9.28
C VAL A 168 -1.40 -12.39 -8.44
N PHE A 169 -1.47 -12.83 -7.20
CA PHE A 169 -2.40 -12.35 -6.18
C PHE A 169 -1.61 -11.53 -5.16
N LEU A 170 -1.78 -10.22 -5.15
CA LEU A 170 -1.13 -9.33 -4.20
C LEU A 170 -2.05 -9.11 -2.99
N VAL A 171 -1.55 -9.37 -1.79
CA VAL A 171 -2.30 -9.22 -0.54
C VAL A 171 -1.55 -8.28 0.40
N SER A 172 -2.21 -7.23 0.89
CA SER A 172 -1.68 -6.30 1.91
C SER A 172 -2.79 -5.91 2.88
N ALA A 173 -2.67 -6.31 4.14
CA ALA A 173 -3.69 -6.08 5.17
C ALA A 173 -3.01 -6.02 6.56
N ALA A 174 -3.79 -6.13 7.64
CA ALA A 174 -3.34 -6.10 9.04
C ALA A 174 -2.95 -4.71 9.59
N THR A 175 -2.55 -3.76 8.74
CA THR A 175 -2.10 -2.43 9.22
C THR A 175 -3.21 -1.70 9.97
N ASN A 176 -4.44 -1.71 9.45
CA ASN A 176 -5.59 -1.11 10.14
C ASN A 176 -5.97 -1.88 11.42
N ASP A 177 -5.85 -3.20 11.42
CA ASP A 177 -6.14 -4.02 12.61
C ASP A 177 -5.21 -3.62 13.77
N MET A 178 -3.91 -3.46 13.49
CA MET A 178 -2.93 -3.06 14.49
C MET A 178 -3.04 -1.57 14.86
N MET A 179 -2.96 -0.69 13.86
CA MET A 179 -2.93 0.76 14.05
C MET A 179 -4.25 1.27 14.65
N MET A 180 -5.37 0.99 13.99
CA MET A 180 -6.67 1.54 14.35
C MET A 180 -7.34 0.71 15.43
N ASN A 181 -7.50 -0.60 15.24
CA ASN A 181 -8.36 -1.42 16.11
C ASN A 181 -7.67 -1.87 17.40
N TYR A 182 -6.34 -2.07 17.39
CA TYR A 182 -5.59 -2.52 18.56
C TYR A 182 -4.96 -1.35 19.36
N TYR A 183 -4.25 -0.43 18.71
CA TYR A 183 -3.56 0.65 19.41
C TYR A 183 -4.45 1.87 19.69
N MET A 184 -5.19 2.37 18.70
CA MET A 184 -5.99 3.59 18.83
C MET A 184 -7.36 3.34 19.49
N LEU A 185 -8.10 2.35 19.01
CA LEU A 185 -9.41 2.00 19.56
C LEU A 185 -9.27 0.96 20.69
N PRO A 186 -10.09 1.05 21.76
CA PRO A 186 -10.04 0.06 22.83
C PRO A 186 -10.53 -1.34 22.42
N SER A 187 -11.24 -1.46 21.30
CA SER A 187 -11.97 -2.66 20.89
C SER A 187 -11.12 -3.91 20.73
N GLY A 188 -9.92 -3.81 20.16
CA GLY A 188 -8.98 -4.92 20.05
C GLY A 188 -8.31 -5.24 21.39
N ARG A 189 -7.65 -4.25 22.00
CA ARG A 189 -6.87 -4.41 23.24
C ARG A 189 -7.68 -4.78 24.48
N SER A 190 -8.98 -4.50 24.48
CA SER A 190 -9.90 -4.91 25.57
C SER A 190 -10.28 -6.39 25.52
N LYS A 191 -10.17 -7.03 24.36
CA LYS A 191 -10.58 -8.42 24.13
C LYS A 191 -9.40 -9.37 24.02
N TYR A 192 -8.26 -8.89 23.50
CA TYR A 192 -7.11 -9.72 23.16
C TYR A 192 -5.82 -9.14 23.70
N THR A 193 -4.95 -10.00 24.22
CA THR A 193 -3.51 -9.71 24.29
C THR A 193 -2.94 -9.56 22.88
N LEU A 194 -1.78 -8.92 22.75
CA LEU A 194 -1.16 -8.67 21.45
C LEU A 194 -0.86 -9.99 20.71
N GLU A 195 -0.38 -10.99 21.44
CA GLU A 195 -0.09 -12.32 20.89
C GLU A 195 -1.35 -13.01 20.36
N GLN A 196 -2.44 -12.99 21.15
CA GLN A 196 -3.73 -13.54 20.74
C GLN A 196 -4.30 -12.80 19.52
N TYR A 197 -4.12 -11.48 19.45
CA TYR A 197 -4.58 -10.72 18.30
C TYR A 197 -3.77 -11.05 17.04
N HIS A 198 -2.45 -11.19 17.15
CA HIS A 198 -1.65 -11.69 16.03
C HIS A 198 -2.11 -13.09 15.56
N ASP A 199 -2.40 -14.01 16.49
CA ASP A 199 -2.88 -15.35 16.13
C ASP A 199 -4.24 -15.31 15.42
N LEU A 200 -5.15 -14.45 15.87
CA LEU A 200 -6.43 -14.21 15.20
C LEU A 200 -6.21 -13.71 13.76
N LEU A 201 -5.41 -12.67 13.58
CA LEU A 201 -5.16 -12.08 12.26
C LEU A 201 -4.48 -13.08 11.32
N ILE A 202 -3.48 -13.83 11.79
CA ILE A 202 -2.79 -14.87 11.00
C ILE A 202 -3.74 -16.03 10.66
N GLY A 203 -4.61 -16.43 11.59
CA GLY A 203 -5.64 -17.45 11.33
C GLY A 203 -6.65 -17.03 10.27
N ASN A 204 -7.11 -15.77 10.32
CA ASN A 204 -8.01 -15.21 9.31
C ASN A 204 -7.32 -15.12 7.95
N LEU A 205 -6.09 -14.59 7.89
CA LEU A 205 -5.32 -14.51 6.66
C LEU A 205 -5.07 -15.90 6.04
N ARG A 206 -4.71 -16.91 6.84
CA ARG A 206 -4.58 -18.30 6.39
C ARG A 206 -5.86 -18.78 5.71
N SER A 207 -7.02 -18.49 6.31
CA SER A 207 -8.32 -18.89 5.76
C SER A 207 -8.62 -18.20 4.43
N TYR A 208 -8.28 -16.91 4.29
CA TYR A 208 -8.45 -16.18 3.04
C TYR A 208 -7.50 -16.64 1.94
N ILE A 209 -6.23 -16.90 2.26
CA ILE A 209 -5.24 -17.47 1.34
C ILE A 209 -5.67 -18.86 0.86
N GLN A 210 -6.20 -19.69 1.77
CA GLN A 210 -6.79 -20.98 1.41
C GLN A 210 -7.98 -20.80 0.44
N ALA A 211 -8.89 -19.87 0.73
CA ALA A 211 -10.02 -19.60 -0.15
C ALA A 211 -9.59 -19.08 -1.54
N MET A 212 -8.54 -18.25 -1.64
CA MET A 212 -7.97 -17.85 -2.93
C MET A 212 -7.40 -19.05 -3.69
N TYR A 213 -6.69 -19.94 -2.99
CA TYR A 213 -6.12 -21.15 -3.57
C TYR A 213 -7.20 -22.13 -4.08
N ASP A 214 -8.29 -22.29 -3.33
CA ASP A 214 -9.44 -23.10 -3.72
C ASP A 214 -10.15 -22.53 -4.96
N LEU A 215 -10.08 -21.21 -5.14
CA LEU A 215 -10.53 -20.51 -6.36
C LEU A 215 -9.50 -20.55 -7.51
N GLY A 216 -8.37 -21.23 -7.32
CA GLY A 216 -7.37 -21.50 -8.35
C GLY A 216 -6.09 -20.67 -8.25
N ALA A 217 -5.98 -19.73 -7.29
CA ALA A 217 -4.78 -18.93 -7.13
C ALA A 217 -3.58 -19.84 -6.85
N ARG A 218 -2.44 -19.57 -7.51
CA ARG A 218 -1.20 -20.31 -7.28
C ARG A 218 -0.01 -19.43 -6.98
N ARG A 219 0.03 -18.18 -7.44
CA ARG A 219 1.13 -17.25 -7.19
C ARG A 219 0.60 -16.13 -6.29
N MET A 220 0.96 -16.17 -5.01
CA MET A 220 0.50 -15.22 -4.01
C MET A 220 1.69 -14.46 -3.44
N LEU A 221 1.63 -13.13 -3.52
CA LEU A 221 2.58 -12.22 -2.91
C LEU A 221 1.87 -11.56 -1.71
N VAL A 222 2.30 -11.88 -0.50
CA VAL A 222 1.61 -11.48 0.73
C VAL A 222 2.51 -10.57 1.55
N ALA A 223 2.17 -9.29 1.59
CA ALA A 223 2.94 -8.28 2.31
C ALA A 223 2.80 -8.45 3.83
N GLY A 224 3.92 -8.25 4.53
CA GLY A 224 3.92 -8.08 5.98
C GLY A 224 3.39 -6.71 6.42
N LEU A 225 3.40 -6.48 7.73
CA LEU A 225 3.22 -5.16 8.30
C LEU A 225 4.44 -4.26 8.02
N PRO A 226 4.22 -2.96 7.77
CA PRO A 226 5.28 -1.95 7.73
C PRO A 226 5.84 -1.69 9.16
N PRO A 227 6.87 -0.84 9.33
CA PRO A 227 7.24 -0.34 10.65
C PRO A 227 6.14 0.57 11.22
N VAL A 228 5.10 -0.04 11.80
CA VAL A 228 3.87 0.64 12.29
C VAL A 228 4.19 1.74 13.29
N GLY A 229 5.20 1.54 14.14
CA GLY A 229 5.65 2.52 15.13
C GLY A 229 6.34 3.74 14.52
N CYS A 230 6.60 3.74 13.21
CA CYS A 230 7.14 4.89 12.47
C CYS A 230 6.05 5.66 11.69
N LEU A 231 4.79 5.23 11.72
CA LEU A 231 3.72 5.96 11.03
C LEU A 231 3.47 7.32 11.71
N PRO A 232 3.36 8.44 10.96
CA PRO A 232 3.18 9.77 11.56
C PRO A 232 2.04 9.86 12.57
N LEU A 233 0.91 9.19 12.27
CA LEU A 233 -0.24 9.14 13.18
C LEU A 233 0.11 8.45 14.50
N GLN A 234 0.86 7.34 14.49
CA GLN A 234 1.25 6.66 15.72
C GLN A 234 2.23 7.48 16.54
N LEU A 235 3.19 8.14 15.89
CA LEU A 235 4.13 9.08 16.53
C LEU A 235 3.35 10.20 17.25
N THR A 236 2.44 10.85 16.53
CA THR A 236 1.61 11.93 17.08
C THR A 236 0.77 11.43 18.27
N MET A 237 0.12 10.26 18.15
CA MET A 237 -0.68 9.70 19.24
C MET A 237 0.17 9.32 20.46
N ALA A 238 1.43 8.92 20.28
CA ALA A 238 2.34 8.65 21.38
C ALA A 238 2.85 9.91 22.08
N GLU A 239 3.05 11.00 21.36
CA GLU A 239 3.41 12.31 21.93
C GLU A 239 2.29 12.90 22.79
N LEU A 240 1.03 12.62 22.44
CA LEU A 240 -0.14 13.05 23.22
C LEU A 240 -0.34 12.25 24.52
N GLN A 241 0.38 11.14 24.73
CA GLN A 241 0.33 10.35 25.97
C GLN A 241 1.04 11.06 27.12
N GLN A 242 0.70 10.69 28.35
CA GLN A 242 1.31 11.22 29.57
C GLN A 242 1.96 10.09 30.38
N PRO A 243 3.30 10.11 30.58
CA PRO A 243 4.25 11.09 30.08
C PRO A 243 4.48 10.99 28.55
N PRO A 244 4.92 12.07 27.87
CA PRO A 244 5.28 12.02 26.46
C PRO A 244 6.40 11.00 26.22
N ARG A 245 6.28 10.19 25.18
CA ARG A 245 7.32 9.22 24.80
C ARG A 245 8.56 9.90 24.21
N PRO A 246 9.75 9.25 24.28
CA PRO A 246 10.95 9.74 23.62
C PRO A 246 10.78 9.85 22.09
N GLN A 247 11.51 10.79 21.47
CA GLN A 247 11.47 11.04 20.03
C GLN A 247 11.89 9.81 19.20
N GLY A 248 11.26 9.65 18.03
CA GLY A 248 11.55 8.58 17.07
C GLY A 248 10.48 7.48 17.05
N CYS A 249 10.74 6.43 16.27
CA CYS A 249 9.79 5.34 16.12
C CYS A 249 9.48 4.61 17.44
N ILE A 250 8.24 4.19 17.58
CA ILE A 250 7.76 3.44 18.73
C ILE A 250 8.29 2.00 18.67
N ALA A 251 9.32 1.72 19.46
CA ALA A 251 10.03 0.43 19.45
C ALA A 251 9.11 -0.77 19.70
N GLU A 252 8.15 -0.68 20.63
CA GLU A 252 7.25 -1.79 20.95
C GLU A 252 6.27 -2.10 19.81
N GLN A 253 5.83 -1.09 19.05
CA GLN A 253 4.96 -1.30 17.89
C GLN A 253 5.72 -1.89 16.71
N ASN A 254 6.97 -1.48 16.52
CA ASN A 254 7.85 -2.07 15.51
C ASN A 254 8.19 -3.53 15.84
N ALA A 255 8.55 -3.82 17.09
CA ALA A 255 8.78 -5.20 17.54
C ALA A 255 7.52 -6.08 17.41
N ALA A 256 6.33 -5.50 17.61
CA ALA A 256 5.06 -6.18 17.36
C ALA A 256 4.87 -6.50 15.87
N ALA A 257 5.14 -5.54 14.97
CA ALA A 257 5.08 -5.73 13.54
C ALA A 257 6.05 -6.83 13.06
N GLU A 258 7.28 -6.84 13.56
CA GLU A 258 8.27 -7.88 13.27
C GLU A 258 7.81 -9.26 13.80
N CYS A 259 7.24 -9.32 15.00
CA CYS A 259 6.65 -10.55 15.54
C CYS A 259 5.51 -11.09 14.66
N TYR A 260 4.60 -10.22 14.19
CA TYR A 260 3.55 -10.59 13.25
C TYR A 260 4.15 -11.10 11.93
N ASN A 261 5.13 -10.39 11.37
CA ASN A 261 5.81 -10.76 10.14
C ASN A 261 6.49 -12.12 10.23
N ALA A 262 7.10 -12.45 11.38
CA ALA A 262 7.67 -13.77 11.62
C ALA A 262 6.59 -14.87 11.69
N LYS A 263 5.42 -14.59 12.28
CA LYS A 263 4.26 -15.52 12.25
C LYS A 263 3.72 -15.70 10.83
N LEU A 264 3.64 -14.62 10.04
CA LEU A 264 3.22 -14.65 8.64
C LEU A 264 4.15 -15.52 7.79
N GLN A 265 5.47 -15.34 7.89
CA GLN A 265 6.44 -16.15 7.15
C GLN A 265 6.29 -17.65 7.45
N ARG A 266 6.13 -18.02 8.73
CA ARG A 266 5.87 -19.41 9.12
C ARG A 266 4.56 -19.94 8.54
N MET A 267 3.48 -19.15 8.63
CA MET A 267 2.18 -19.54 8.09
C MET A 267 2.23 -19.77 6.58
N LEU A 268 2.90 -18.89 5.82
CA LEU A 268 3.04 -19.03 4.37
C LEU A 268 3.88 -20.25 4.00
N ALA A 269 4.95 -20.54 4.75
CA ALA A 269 5.77 -21.73 4.55
C ALA A 269 4.98 -23.03 4.79
N GLU A 270 4.21 -23.09 5.89
CA GLU A 270 3.30 -24.20 6.19
C GLU A 270 2.23 -24.38 5.11
N PHE A 271 1.60 -23.27 4.70
CA PHE A 271 0.58 -23.27 3.64
C PHE A 271 1.16 -23.80 2.32
N GLN A 272 2.34 -23.34 1.93
CA GLN A 272 3.01 -23.77 0.71
C GLN A 272 3.37 -25.27 0.75
N ALA A 273 3.85 -25.76 1.89
CA ALA A 273 4.15 -27.19 2.07
C ALA A 273 2.90 -28.07 1.95
N GLY A 274 1.72 -27.57 2.36
CA GLY A 274 0.44 -28.27 2.29
C GLY A 274 -0.35 -28.09 0.98
N SER A 275 0.08 -27.19 0.08
CA SER A 275 -0.73 -26.76 -1.07
C SER A 275 0.00 -26.99 -2.40
N PRO A 276 -0.16 -28.16 -3.03
CA PRO A 276 0.54 -28.52 -4.25
C PRO A 276 0.43 -27.48 -5.37
N GLY A 277 1.58 -27.02 -5.85
CA GLY A 277 1.68 -26.03 -6.92
C GLY A 277 1.40 -24.58 -6.49
N ALA A 278 1.14 -24.32 -5.21
CA ALA A 278 1.12 -22.95 -4.69
C ALA A 278 2.55 -22.44 -4.49
N ARG A 279 2.75 -21.15 -4.77
CA ARG A 279 3.90 -20.34 -4.41
C ARG A 279 3.39 -19.13 -3.64
N ALA A 280 3.52 -19.20 -2.33
CA ALA A 280 3.06 -18.16 -1.40
C ALA A 280 4.28 -17.46 -0.82
N VAL A 281 4.58 -16.27 -1.35
CA VAL A 281 5.81 -15.52 -1.07
C VAL A 281 5.50 -14.39 -0.10
N TYR A 282 6.32 -14.30 0.96
CA TYR A 282 6.32 -13.15 1.85
C TYR A 282 6.92 -11.94 1.14
N ALA A 283 6.18 -10.84 1.07
CA ALA A 283 6.66 -9.56 0.56
C ALA A 283 7.15 -8.71 1.74
N ASP A 284 8.46 -8.57 1.87
CA ASP A 284 9.07 -7.72 2.90
C ASP A 284 8.93 -6.24 2.54
N ILE A 285 7.90 -5.60 3.08
CA ILE A 285 7.76 -4.14 3.04
C ILE A 285 8.39 -3.46 4.28
N TYR A 286 8.70 -4.22 5.33
CA TYR A 286 9.18 -3.65 6.59
C TYR A 286 10.60 -3.10 6.42
N SER A 287 11.52 -3.93 5.93
CA SER A 287 12.92 -3.56 5.78
C SER A 287 13.13 -2.35 4.86
N PRO A 288 12.57 -2.29 3.63
CA PRO A 288 12.77 -1.12 2.79
C PRO A 288 12.13 0.15 3.37
N LEU A 289 10.95 0.07 3.98
CA LEU A 289 10.33 1.25 4.59
C LEU A 289 11.10 1.71 5.84
N LYS A 290 11.64 0.79 6.64
CA LYS A 290 12.46 1.14 7.80
C LYS A 290 13.78 1.80 7.39
N ASP A 291 14.42 1.31 6.32
CA ASP A 291 15.62 1.94 5.76
C ASP A 291 15.34 3.35 5.23
N MET A 292 14.17 3.59 4.63
CA MET A 292 13.74 4.93 4.20
C MET A 292 13.50 5.89 5.37
N VAL A 293 12.98 5.40 6.51
CA VAL A 293 12.81 6.21 7.72
C VAL A 293 14.16 6.56 8.34
N ASP A 294 15.08 5.60 8.41
CA ASP A 294 16.39 5.79 9.05
C ASP A 294 17.39 6.56 8.18
N HIS A 295 17.27 6.43 6.85
CA HIS A 295 18.16 6.99 5.85
C HIS A 295 17.38 7.68 4.69
N PRO A 296 16.56 8.70 4.98
CA PRO A 296 15.66 9.31 3.99
C PRO A 296 16.40 9.95 2.81
N ASP A 297 17.60 10.48 3.05
CA ASP A 297 18.46 11.12 2.05
C ASP A 297 18.92 10.16 0.96
N LYS A 298 19.14 8.88 1.28
CA LYS A 298 19.46 7.81 0.31
C LYS A 298 18.38 7.64 -0.76
N TYR A 299 17.14 7.99 -0.44
CA TYR A 299 15.98 7.89 -1.31
C TYR A 299 15.51 9.25 -1.83
N GLY A 300 16.24 10.33 -1.51
CA GLY A 300 15.90 11.69 -1.92
C GLY A 300 14.78 12.35 -1.11
N PHE A 301 14.39 11.76 0.02
CA PHE A 301 13.42 12.35 0.95
C PHE A 301 14.09 13.36 1.87
N VAL A 302 13.39 14.46 2.14
CA VAL A 302 13.77 15.47 3.15
C VAL A 302 12.92 15.36 4.41
N GLU A 303 11.78 14.68 4.32
CA GLU A 303 10.84 14.47 5.43
C GLU A 303 10.32 13.03 5.41
N ALA A 304 10.50 12.33 6.53
CA ALA A 304 10.09 10.94 6.71
C ALA A 304 9.34 10.68 8.04
N SER A 305 8.99 11.74 8.77
CA SER A 305 8.32 11.66 10.07
C SER A 305 6.89 12.20 10.06
N LYS A 306 6.50 12.96 9.03
CA LYS A 306 5.15 13.52 8.86
C LYS A 306 4.67 13.47 7.41
N GLY A 307 3.36 13.53 7.24
CA GLY A 307 2.71 13.63 5.94
C GLY A 307 2.98 14.95 5.21
N CYS A 308 2.90 14.91 3.88
CA CYS A 308 2.89 16.10 3.02
C CYS A 308 1.59 16.92 3.15
N CYS A 309 0.47 16.26 3.48
CA CYS A 309 -0.84 16.86 3.59
C CYS A 309 -1.14 17.40 5.00
N GLY A 310 -1.71 18.60 5.07
CA GLY A 310 -2.06 19.28 6.31
C GLY A 310 -0.85 19.61 7.18
N THR A 311 -0.98 19.41 8.48
CA THR A 311 0.16 19.44 9.41
C THR A 311 1.07 18.22 9.24
N GLY A 312 0.56 17.14 8.63
CA GLY A 312 1.22 15.86 8.44
C GLY A 312 1.16 14.95 9.67
N LEU A 313 0.46 15.38 10.73
CA LEU A 313 0.45 14.72 12.03
C LEU A 313 -0.79 13.84 12.24
N LEU A 314 -1.97 14.32 11.82
CA LEU A 314 -3.26 13.65 12.04
C LEU A 314 -4.09 13.51 10.76
N GLU A 315 -3.84 14.34 9.76
CA GLU A 315 -4.63 14.38 8.54
C GLU A 315 -4.39 13.11 7.73
N MET A 316 -5.44 12.30 7.58
CA MET A 316 -5.49 11.12 6.71
C MET A 316 -6.88 10.99 6.10
N GLY A 317 -6.95 10.44 4.88
CA GLY A 317 -8.17 10.28 4.10
C GLY A 317 -9.06 11.52 4.13
N PRO A 318 -10.25 11.47 4.78
CA PRO A 318 -11.20 12.58 4.79
C PRO A 318 -10.71 13.86 5.47
N LEU A 319 -9.63 13.82 6.26
CA LEU A 319 -9.05 15.01 6.89
C LEU A 319 -7.97 15.67 6.02
N CYS A 320 -7.41 14.94 5.05
CA CYS A 320 -6.49 15.50 4.07
C CYS A 320 -7.29 16.10 2.90
N THR A 321 -7.52 17.41 2.93
CA THR A 321 -8.38 18.12 1.96
C THR A 321 -7.72 19.38 1.44
N ASP A 322 -8.23 19.95 0.35
CA ASP A 322 -7.75 21.23 -0.20
C ASP A 322 -7.94 22.43 0.74
N MET A 323 -8.65 22.24 1.87
CA MET A 323 -8.80 23.27 2.90
C MET A 323 -7.59 23.34 3.84
N VAL A 324 -6.70 22.33 3.82
CA VAL A 324 -5.47 22.32 4.61
C VAL A 324 -4.25 22.47 3.68
N PRO A 325 -3.13 23.06 4.16
CA PRO A 325 -1.93 23.20 3.35
C PRO A 325 -1.42 21.85 2.85
N THR A 326 -0.75 21.83 1.70
CA THR A 326 -0.04 20.65 1.21
C THR A 326 1.39 21.04 0.86
N CYS A 327 2.35 20.15 1.10
CA CYS A 327 3.75 20.40 0.77
C CYS A 327 3.95 20.68 -0.73
N ALA A 328 4.96 21.48 -1.07
CA ALA A 328 5.19 21.92 -2.46
C ALA A 328 5.72 20.80 -3.37
N THR A 329 6.44 19.81 -2.83
CA THR A 329 7.10 18.76 -3.61
C THR A 329 6.92 17.42 -2.91
N PRO A 330 5.88 16.63 -3.27
CA PRO A 330 5.57 15.40 -2.53
C PRO A 330 6.61 14.30 -2.73
N SER A 331 7.34 14.30 -3.85
CA SER A 331 8.48 13.39 -4.07
C SER A 331 9.64 13.57 -3.08
N LYS A 332 9.63 14.63 -2.25
CA LYS A 332 10.57 14.84 -1.14
C LYS A 332 10.03 14.34 0.21
N TYR A 333 8.82 13.82 0.26
CA TYR A 333 8.18 13.29 1.46
C TYR A 333 8.00 11.78 1.33
N MET A 334 8.28 11.04 2.40
CA MET A 334 8.00 9.61 2.43
C MET A 334 6.49 9.33 2.53
N PHE A 335 5.78 10.16 3.30
CA PHE A 335 4.35 10.02 3.57
C PHE A 335 3.54 11.11 2.88
N TRP A 336 2.46 10.72 2.22
CA TRP A 336 1.51 11.64 1.63
C TRP A 336 0.63 12.29 2.69
N ASP A 337 0.04 11.47 3.55
CA ASP A 337 -0.78 11.88 4.69
C ASP A 337 -0.21 11.28 5.99
N SER A 338 -0.92 11.31 7.12
CA SER A 338 -0.38 10.80 8.40
C SER A 338 -0.22 9.26 8.47
N VAL A 339 -0.53 8.53 7.40
CA VAL A 339 -0.46 7.07 7.32
C VAL A 339 0.15 6.59 6.01
N HIS A 340 -0.31 7.13 4.88
CA HIS A 340 -0.10 6.54 3.58
C HIS A 340 1.17 7.05 2.90
N PRO A 341 1.93 6.19 2.20
CA PRO A 341 3.11 6.60 1.44
C PRO A 341 2.79 7.51 0.25
N THR A 342 3.79 8.30 -0.16
CA THR A 342 3.77 8.99 -1.46
C THR A 342 4.02 8.04 -2.63
N GLN A 343 3.71 8.48 -3.85
CA GLN A 343 4.06 7.79 -5.10
C GLN A 343 5.55 7.47 -5.17
N ALA A 344 6.41 8.38 -4.69
CA ALA A 344 7.86 8.20 -4.65
C ALA A 344 8.28 7.04 -3.73
N THR A 345 7.64 6.91 -2.56
CA THR A 345 7.86 5.78 -1.65
C THR A 345 7.38 4.47 -2.28
N TYR A 346 6.21 4.46 -2.91
CA TYR A 346 5.72 3.27 -3.63
C TYR A 346 6.65 2.83 -4.77
N ARG A 347 7.23 3.79 -5.51
CA ARG A 347 8.24 3.51 -6.53
C ARG A 347 9.48 2.85 -5.93
N ALA A 348 10.00 3.39 -4.84
CA ALA A 348 11.18 2.86 -4.17
C ALA A 348 10.95 1.43 -3.61
N VAL A 349 9.75 1.13 -3.13
CA VAL A 349 9.34 -0.23 -2.73
C VAL A 349 9.24 -1.17 -3.95
N ALA A 350 8.65 -0.71 -5.06
CA ALA A 350 8.57 -1.50 -6.30
C ALA A 350 9.97 -1.87 -6.83
N GLU A 351 10.90 -0.91 -6.86
CA GLU A 351 12.29 -1.16 -7.23
C GLU A 351 12.99 -2.13 -6.26
N HIS A 352 12.67 -2.09 -4.97
CA HIS A 352 13.18 -3.07 -4.00
C HIS A 352 12.70 -4.49 -4.34
N PHE A 353 11.43 -4.65 -4.68
CA PHE A 353 10.86 -5.95 -5.08
C PHE A 353 11.44 -6.48 -6.38
N GLU A 354 11.74 -5.60 -7.34
CA GLU A 354 12.49 -5.96 -8.55
C GLU A 354 13.89 -6.46 -8.23
N ARG A 355 14.65 -5.70 -7.45
CA ARG A 355 16.05 -6.02 -7.10
C ARG A 355 16.18 -7.32 -6.31
N THR A 356 15.20 -7.62 -5.47
CA THR A 356 15.16 -8.85 -4.66
C THR A 356 14.53 -10.04 -5.40
N ASN A 357 14.09 -9.86 -6.65
CA ASN A 357 13.39 -10.86 -7.45
C ASN A 357 12.09 -11.38 -6.82
N ILE A 358 11.50 -10.65 -5.87
CA ILE A 358 10.25 -11.05 -5.19
C ILE A 358 9.10 -11.19 -6.17
N ILE A 359 9.05 -10.35 -7.20
CA ILE A 359 8.02 -10.37 -8.24
C ILE A 359 8.26 -11.42 -9.34
N ARG A 360 9.37 -12.17 -9.26
CA ARG A 360 9.67 -13.28 -10.16
C ARG A 360 9.17 -14.58 -9.53
N PHE A 361 8.08 -15.10 -10.09
CA PHE A 361 7.62 -16.45 -9.78
C PHE A 361 8.30 -17.39 -10.78
N ASP A 362 9.42 -17.99 -10.39
CA ASP A 362 10.11 -18.98 -11.24
C ASP A 362 9.15 -20.11 -11.66
N ASN A 363 9.36 -20.60 -12.88
CA ASN A 363 8.56 -21.66 -13.50
C ASN A 363 8.85 -23.05 -12.92
#